data_AF-A0A6N6P5Q0-F1
#
_entry.id   AF-A0A6N6P5Q0-F1
#
_cell.length_a   1.000
_cell.length_b   1.000
_cell.length_c   1.000
_cell.angle_alpha   90.00
_cell.angle_beta   90.00
_cell.angle_gamma   90.00
#
_symmetry.space_group_name_H-M   'P 1'
#
loop_
_entity.id
_entity.type
_entity.pdbx_description
1 polymer ?
#
loop_
_entity_poly.entity_id
_entity_poly.type
_entity_poly.pdbx_seq_one_letter_code
_entity_poly.pdbx_strand_id
1 'polypeptide(L)'
;MERWAGINHQNLNLLIGLAIGLNLLALSTSRLPMLIRSMSAQGVILGVMPILMEPHADWRVLLVALATIGGKGLFIPGMLRRAMRAVRIDRELEPLIGFVPSLLLGAGGTIAAFALTPLLPLLAEHADSLLVPGALATVITGLILLIGRTEAVAQVCGYIILDNGIYLFGLLLIRAMPLMVEAGVLLDLTVGVFILGIIVDRIQRTFDSLDTRILTTLHE
;
A
#
# COMPACT_ATOMS: atom_id res chain seq x y z
N MET A 1 -16.38 -29.97 4.35
CA MET A 1 -15.07 -30.31 4.94
C MET A 1 -13.99 -30.64 3.89
N GLU A 2 -14.32 -31.03 2.66
CA GLU A 2 -13.29 -31.39 1.64
C GLU A 2 -12.70 -30.23 0.81
N ARG A 3 -13.24 -29.01 0.85
CA ARG A 3 -12.81 -27.89 -0.02
C ARG A 3 -11.53 -27.15 0.43
N TRP A 4 -10.94 -27.52 1.57
CA TRP A 4 -9.71 -26.89 2.09
C TRP A 4 -8.43 -27.66 1.76
N ALA A 5 -8.54 -28.90 1.27
CA ALA A 5 -7.38 -29.75 0.95
C ALA A 5 -6.57 -29.30 -0.28
N GLY A 6 -7.04 -28.26 -1.00
CA GLY A 6 -6.41 -27.75 -2.23
C GLY A 6 -5.76 -26.38 -2.12
N ILE A 7 -5.82 -25.70 -0.96
CA ILE A 7 -5.13 -24.42 -0.80
C ILE A 7 -3.64 -24.69 -0.62
N ASN A 8 -2.83 -24.26 -1.59
CA ASN A 8 -1.38 -24.30 -1.47
C ASN A 8 -0.90 -23.23 -0.47
N HIS A 9 -1.06 -23.52 0.82
CA HIS A 9 -0.64 -22.64 1.92
C HIS A 9 0.82 -22.20 1.78
N GLN A 10 1.68 -23.04 1.19
CA GLN A 10 3.07 -22.73 0.92
C GLN A 10 3.23 -21.57 -0.09
N ASN A 11 2.49 -21.56 -1.20
CA ASN A 11 2.57 -20.48 -2.21
C ASN A 11 2.07 -19.15 -1.63
N LEU A 12 0.97 -19.20 -0.88
CA LEU A 12 0.39 -18.03 -0.23
C LEU A 12 1.34 -17.45 0.82
N ASN A 13 1.93 -18.31 1.67
CA ASN A 13 2.90 -17.89 2.68
C ASN A 13 4.16 -17.27 2.05
N LEU A 14 4.62 -17.78 0.89
CA LEU A 14 5.72 -17.16 0.14
C LEU A 14 5.36 -15.76 -0.36
N LEU A 15 4.17 -15.57 -0.94
CA LEU A 15 3.72 -14.25 -1.40
C LEU A 15 3.57 -13.26 -0.25
N ILE A 16 3.08 -13.70 0.92
CA ILE A 16 2.99 -12.87 2.12
C ILE A 16 4.38 -12.50 2.63
N GLY A 17 5.32 -13.46 2.69
CA GLY A 17 6.70 -13.20 3.06
C GLY A 17 7.35 -12.17 2.14
N LEU A 18 7.10 -12.25 0.83
CA LEU A 18 7.54 -11.24 -0.15
C LEU A 18 6.89 -9.88 0.12
N ALA A 19 5.59 -9.83 0.42
CA ALA A 19 4.89 -8.60 0.75
C ALA A 19 5.46 -7.92 2.02
N ILE A 20 5.82 -8.70 3.05
CA ILE A 20 6.50 -8.22 4.25
C ILE A 20 7.90 -7.71 3.92
N GLY A 21 8.65 -8.42 3.07
CA GLY A 21 9.94 -7.93 2.57
C GLY A 21 9.84 -6.58 1.87
N LEU A 22 8.81 -6.40 1.03
CA LEU A 22 8.52 -5.13 0.35
C LEU A 22 8.14 -4.02 1.34
N ASN A 23 7.42 -4.33 2.42
CA ASN A 23 7.10 -3.38 3.50
C ASN A 23 8.37 -2.82 4.15
N LEU A 24 9.31 -3.69 4.49
CA LEU A 24 10.58 -3.27 5.10
C LEU A 24 11.44 -2.46 4.12
N LEU A 25 11.45 -2.82 2.83
CA LEU A 25 12.09 -2.04 1.77
C LEU A 25 11.44 -0.66 1.60
N ALA A 26 10.12 -0.56 1.73
CA ALA A 26 9.38 0.70 1.67
C ALA A 26 9.73 1.63 2.84
N LEU A 27 9.96 1.08 4.05
CA LEU A 27 10.40 1.85 5.22
C LEU A 27 11.85 2.33 5.09
N SER A 28 12.74 1.52 4.52
CA SER A 28 14.17 1.84 4.42
C SER A 28 14.53 2.79 3.29
N THR A 29 13.69 2.91 2.26
CA THR A 29 14.04 3.70 1.06
C THR A 29 13.80 5.19 1.22
N SER A 30 14.80 6.01 0.85
CA SER A 30 14.71 7.47 0.78
C SER A 30 14.17 8.01 -0.54
N ARG A 31 13.94 7.14 -1.52
CA ARG A 31 13.58 7.53 -2.88
C ARG A 31 12.12 7.22 -3.18
N LEU A 32 11.33 8.26 -3.45
CA LEU A 32 9.92 8.13 -3.86
C LEU A 32 9.70 7.14 -5.03
N PRO A 33 10.53 7.10 -6.09
CA PRO A 33 10.36 6.12 -7.17
C PRO A 33 10.48 4.67 -6.69
N MET A 34 11.35 4.40 -5.71
CA MET A 34 11.51 3.07 -5.14
C MET A 34 10.32 2.72 -4.25
N LEU A 35 9.84 3.66 -3.44
CA LEU A 35 8.63 3.48 -2.63
C LEU A 35 7.40 3.13 -3.50
N ILE A 36 7.18 3.88 -4.59
CA ILE A 36 6.10 3.62 -5.54
C ILE A 36 6.26 2.25 -6.21
N ARG A 37 7.50 1.83 -6.53
CA ARG A 37 7.77 0.50 -7.10
C ARG A 37 7.48 -0.63 -6.11
N SER A 38 7.92 -0.51 -4.87
CA SER A 38 7.65 -1.51 -3.82
C SER A 38 6.15 -1.67 -3.58
N MET A 39 5.42 -0.57 -3.47
CA MET A 39 3.97 -0.55 -3.34
C MET A 39 3.25 -1.17 -4.55
N SER A 40 3.66 -0.82 -5.77
CA SER A 40 3.12 -1.38 -7.01
C SER A 40 3.36 -2.89 -7.12
N ALA A 41 4.58 -3.35 -6.81
CA ALA A 41 4.91 -4.77 -6.78
C ALA A 41 4.07 -5.51 -5.75
N GLN A 42 3.86 -4.94 -4.57
CA GLN A 42 2.99 -5.51 -3.55
C GLN A 42 1.53 -5.58 -4.03
N GLY A 43 1.01 -4.55 -4.68
CA GLY A 43 -0.34 -4.56 -5.25
C GLY A 43 -0.55 -5.67 -6.29
N VAL A 44 0.45 -5.94 -7.13
CA VAL A 44 0.41 -7.08 -8.08
C VAL A 44 0.42 -8.42 -7.33
N ILE A 45 1.30 -8.58 -6.34
CA ILE A 45 1.37 -9.80 -5.53
C ILE A 45 0.02 -10.10 -4.87
N LEU A 46 -0.61 -9.10 -4.26
CA LEU A 46 -1.91 -9.24 -3.60
C LEU A 46 -3.04 -9.55 -4.57
N GLY A 47 -3.00 -9.01 -5.79
CA GLY A 47 -4.00 -9.31 -6.82
C GLY A 47 -3.91 -10.74 -7.36
N VAL A 48 -2.75 -11.41 -7.25
CA VAL A 48 -2.60 -12.83 -7.62
C VAL A 48 -3.14 -13.76 -6.53
N MET A 49 -3.16 -13.34 -5.26
CA MET A 49 -3.55 -14.20 -4.13
C MET A 49 -4.96 -14.81 -4.26
N PRO A 50 -6.03 -14.08 -4.63
CA PRO A 50 -7.37 -14.66 -4.78
C PRO A 50 -7.42 -15.84 -5.77
N ILE A 51 -6.66 -15.75 -6.86
CA ILE A 51 -6.59 -16.80 -7.90
C ILE A 51 -5.97 -18.09 -7.33
N LEU A 52 -5.00 -17.97 -6.42
CA LEU A 52 -4.35 -19.11 -5.79
C LEU A 52 -5.17 -19.72 -4.66
N MET A 53 -6.07 -18.96 -4.06
CA MET A 53 -6.92 -19.41 -2.94
C MET A 53 -8.14 -20.20 -3.43
N GLU A 54 -8.67 -19.92 -4.62
CA GLU A 54 -9.82 -20.64 -5.18
C GLU A 54 -9.45 -21.40 -6.49
N PRO A 55 -9.35 -22.75 -6.45
CA PRO A 55 -9.05 -23.55 -7.65
C PRO A 55 -10.10 -23.47 -8.76
N HIS A 56 -11.34 -23.09 -8.41
CA HIS A 56 -12.42 -22.84 -9.36
C HIS A 56 -12.64 -21.34 -9.44
N ALA A 57 -11.77 -20.64 -10.18
CA ALA A 57 -11.86 -19.20 -10.35
C ALA A 57 -13.19 -18.84 -11.03
N ASP A 58 -14.18 -18.45 -10.23
CA ASP A 58 -15.40 -17.82 -10.73
C ASP A 58 -15.03 -16.47 -11.39
N TRP A 59 -15.85 -15.99 -12.31
CA TRP A 59 -15.61 -14.72 -13.01
C TRP A 59 -15.43 -13.55 -12.02
N ARG A 60 -16.03 -13.66 -10.83
CA ARG A 60 -15.91 -12.71 -9.72
C ARG A 60 -14.49 -12.63 -9.19
N VAL A 61 -13.83 -13.78 -8.96
CA VAL A 61 -12.45 -13.84 -8.46
C VAL A 61 -11.48 -13.27 -9.50
N LEU A 62 -11.72 -13.56 -10.78
CA LEU A 62 -10.93 -12.99 -11.87
C LEU A 62 -11.12 -11.48 -11.98
N LEU A 63 -12.35 -10.97 -11.83
CA LEU A 63 -12.64 -9.54 -11.83
C LEU A 63 -11.92 -8.83 -10.68
N VAL A 64 -12.00 -9.37 -9.47
CA VAL A 64 -11.30 -8.86 -8.27
C VAL A 64 -9.80 -8.80 -8.49
N ALA A 65 -9.21 -9.89 -8.99
CA ALA A 65 -7.78 -9.97 -9.27
C ALA A 65 -7.36 -8.93 -10.33
N LEU A 66 -8.10 -8.82 -11.44
CA LEU A 66 -7.83 -7.85 -12.50
C LEU A 66 -8.02 -6.41 -12.02
N ALA A 67 -9.06 -6.13 -11.23
CA ALA A 67 -9.30 -4.82 -10.65
C ALA A 67 -8.16 -4.42 -9.70
N THR A 68 -7.69 -5.35 -8.87
CA THR A 68 -6.60 -5.12 -7.92
C THR A 68 -5.27 -4.88 -8.65
N ILE A 69 -4.92 -5.72 -9.62
CA ILE A 69 -3.70 -5.57 -10.43
C ILE A 69 -3.76 -4.29 -11.26
N GLY A 70 -4.88 -4.04 -11.94
CA GLY A 70 -5.07 -2.86 -12.77
C GLY A 70 -5.04 -1.56 -11.96
N GLY A 71 -5.80 -1.52 -10.86
CA GLY A 71 -5.87 -0.38 -9.95
C GLY A 71 -4.55 -0.14 -9.24
N LYS A 72 -4.15 -1.06 -8.36
CA LYS A 72 -3.01 -0.89 -7.44
C LYS A 72 -1.65 -1.15 -8.11
N GLY A 73 -1.60 -2.07 -9.07
CA GLY A 73 -0.37 -2.42 -9.77
C GLY A 73 0.03 -1.43 -10.86
N LEU A 74 -0.95 -0.81 -11.55
CA LEU A 74 -0.69 -0.01 -12.75
C LEU A 74 -1.23 1.43 -12.67
N PHE A 75 -2.53 1.60 -12.41
CA PHE A 75 -3.20 2.90 -12.50
C PHE A 75 -2.73 3.88 -11.42
N ILE A 76 -2.86 3.50 -10.15
CA ILE A 76 -2.44 4.28 -8.98
C ILE A 76 -0.94 4.65 -9.05
N PRO A 77 0.01 3.72 -9.27
CA PRO A 77 1.42 4.08 -9.38
C PRO A 77 1.71 4.96 -10.60
N GLY A 78 0.95 4.81 -11.69
CA GLY A 78 1.02 5.70 -12.86
C GLY A 78 0.62 7.14 -12.52
N MET A 79 -0.47 7.32 -11.75
CA MET A 79 -0.90 8.63 -11.26
C MET A 79 0.12 9.25 -10.30
N LEU A 80 0.63 8.48 -9.33
CA LEU A 80 1.64 8.97 -8.38
C LEU A 80 2.94 9.38 -9.07
N ARG A 81 3.39 8.62 -10.09
CA ARG A 81 4.56 9.01 -10.90
C ARG A 81 4.32 10.31 -11.67
N ARG A 82 3.10 10.53 -12.20
CA ARG A 82 2.76 11.81 -12.84
C ARG A 82 2.76 12.96 -11.83
N ALA A 83 2.12 12.79 -10.67
CA ALA A 83 2.09 13.79 -9.60
C ALA A 83 3.52 14.15 -9.13
N MET A 84 4.37 13.16 -8.91
CA MET A 84 5.77 13.35 -8.52
C MET A 84 6.56 14.15 -9.57
N ARG A 85 6.41 13.84 -10.86
CA ARG A 85 7.09 14.58 -11.95
C ARG A 85 6.58 16.02 -12.07
N ALA A 86 5.29 16.25 -11.84
CA ALA A 86 4.70 17.57 -11.94
C ALA A 86 5.28 18.52 -10.87
N VAL A 87 5.49 18.04 -9.64
CA VAL A 87 5.95 18.87 -8.52
C VAL A 87 7.47 19.12 -8.54
N ARG A 88 8.22 18.55 -9.50
CA ARG A 88 9.70 18.57 -9.52
C ARG A 88 10.29 18.17 -8.16
N ILE A 89 9.74 17.13 -7.54
CA ILE A 89 10.31 16.56 -6.31
C ILE A 89 11.57 15.78 -6.71
N ASP A 90 12.67 16.50 -6.88
CA ASP A 90 14.03 15.96 -7.00
C ASP A 90 14.70 15.82 -5.62
N ARG A 91 13.94 16.04 -4.53
CA ARG A 91 14.45 15.97 -3.16
C ARG A 91 14.42 14.56 -2.61
N GLU A 92 15.52 14.16 -1.98
CA GLU A 92 15.54 13.02 -1.07
C GLU A 92 14.50 13.25 0.04
N LEU A 93 13.76 12.20 0.41
CA LEU A 93 12.79 12.31 1.49
C LEU A 93 13.52 12.64 2.80
N GLU A 94 13.16 13.76 3.43
CA GLU A 94 13.46 14.04 4.83
C GLU A 94 12.26 13.58 5.67
N PRO A 95 12.25 12.33 6.16
CA PRO A 95 11.11 11.86 6.95
C PRO A 95 11.11 12.48 8.34
N LEU A 96 9.91 12.65 8.89
CA LEU A 96 9.71 13.04 10.29
C LEU A 96 10.34 12.01 11.24
N ILE A 97 10.23 10.73 10.87
CA ILE A 97 10.88 9.61 11.56
C ILE A 97 11.97 9.07 10.64
N GLY A 98 13.23 9.14 11.07
CA GLY A 98 14.37 8.65 10.28
C GLY A 98 14.17 7.23 9.74
N PHE A 99 14.89 6.87 8.67
CA PHE A 99 14.75 5.56 8.02
C PHE A 99 15.07 4.39 8.95
N VAL A 100 16.11 4.52 9.77
CA VAL A 100 16.51 3.47 10.72
C VAL A 100 15.46 3.27 11.81
N PRO A 101 15.00 4.32 12.53
CA PRO A 101 13.88 4.17 13.46
C PRO A 101 12.60 3.63 12.81
N SER A 102 12.26 4.09 11.60
CA SER A 102 11.09 3.59 10.86
C SER A 102 11.21 2.09 10.55
N LEU A 103 12.39 1.64 10.13
CA LEU A 103 12.67 0.23 9.87
C LEU A 103 12.61 -0.62 11.15
N LEU A 104 13.16 -0.12 12.26
CA LEU A 104 13.09 -0.79 13.56
C LEU A 104 11.65 -0.88 14.07
N LEU A 105 10.86 0.19 13.93
CA LEU A 105 9.43 0.18 14.26
C LEU A 105 8.66 -0.81 13.37
N GLY A 106 8.96 -0.88 12.08
CA GLY A 106 8.34 -1.85 11.16
C GLY A 106 8.72 -3.29 11.47
N ALA A 107 9.99 -3.57 11.75
CA ALA A 107 10.46 -4.88 12.15
C ALA A 107 9.85 -5.29 13.51
N GLY A 108 9.86 -4.40 14.49
CA GLY A 108 9.24 -4.61 15.80
C GLY A 108 7.72 -4.81 15.68
N GLY A 109 7.05 -4.01 14.85
CA GLY A 109 5.62 -4.16 14.55
C GLY A 109 5.29 -5.47 13.85
N THR A 110 6.18 -5.94 12.96
CA THR A 110 6.05 -7.26 12.33
C THR A 110 6.20 -8.37 13.38
N ILE A 111 7.23 -8.32 14.22
CA ILE A 111 7.42 -9.29 15.31
C ILE A 111 6.21 -9.29 16.25
N ALA A 112 5.70 -8.12 16.62
CA ALA A 112 4.52 -7.97 17.47
C ALA A 112 3.28 -8.58 16.80
N ALA A 113 3.06 -8.32 15.51
CA ALA A 113 1.95 -8.91 14.75
C ALA A 113 2.00 -10.45 14.76
N PHE A 114 3.19 -11.04 14.60
CA PHE A 114 3.38 -12.49 14.71
C PHE A 114 3.16 -13.00 16.14
N ALA A 115 3.60 -12.28 17.17
CA ALA A 115 3.39 -12.65 18.56
C ALA A 115 1.92 -12.51 19.02
N LEU A 116 1.18 -11.55 18.46
CA LEU A 116 -0.24 -11.30 18.76
C LEU A 116 -1.17 -12.29 18.07
N THR A 117 -0.80 -12.79 16.90
CA THR A 117 -1.65 -13.68 16.09
C THR A 117 -2.14 -14.92 16.87
N PRO A 118 -1.30 -15.67 17.61
CA PRO A 118 -1.74 -16.82 18.40
C PRO A 118 -2.71 -16.48 19.54
N LEU A 119 -2.74 -15.22 19.99
CA LEU A 119 -3.64 -14.75 21.04
C LEU A 119 -5.04 -14.41 20.51
N LEU A 120 -5.19 -14.28 19.20
CA LEU A 120 -6.47 -14.02 18.57
C LEU A 120 -7.30 -15.32 18.48
N PRO A 121 -8.62 -15.26 18.68
CA PRO A 121 -9.50 -16.43 18.53
C PRO A 121 -9.67 -16.79 17.05
N LEU A 122 -8.62 -17.39 16.48
CA LEU A 122 -8.57 -17.78 15.07
C LEU A 122 -9.22 -19.16 14.89
N LEU A 123 -9.91 -19.35 13.75
CA LEU A 123 -10.36 -20.66 13.33
C LEU A 123 -9.14 -21.55 13.05
N ALA A 124 -9.21 -22.84 13.42
CA ALA A 124 -8.13 -23.81 13.22
C ALA A 124 -7.62 -23.89 11.76
N GLU A 125 -8.48 -23.58 10.79
CA GLU A 125 -8.15 -23.55 9.35
C GLU A 125 -7.17 -22.41 8.95
N HIS A 126 -6.97 -21.41 9.81
CA HIS A 126 -6.08 -20.25 9.55
C HIS A 126 -4.83 -20.24 10.43
N ALA A 127 -4.68 -21.20 11.34
CA ALA A 127 -3.60 -21.22 12.33
C ALA A 127 -2.20 -21.35 11.70
N ASP A 128 -2.09 -22.05 10.56
CA ASP A 128 -0.81 -22.25 9.83
C ASP A 128 -0.56 -21.21 8.74
N SER A 129 -1.47 -20.23 8.57
CA SER A 129 -1.36 -19.21 7.53
C SER A 129 -0.66 -17.95 8.02
N LEU A 130 0.30 -17.45 7.24
CA LEU A 130 0.93 -16.15 7.49
C LEU A 130 0.00 -14.96 7.19
N LEU A 131 -1.24 -15.22 6.76
CA LEU A 131 -2.12 -14.19 6.23
C LEU A 131 -2.55 -13.19 7.31
N VAL A 132 -2.93 -13.65 8.51
CA VAL A 132 -3.27 -12.78 9.65
C VAL A 132 -2.06 -11.96 10.13
N PRO A 133 -0.90 -12.57 10.48
CA PRO A 133 0.23 -11.80 10.96
C PRO A 133 0.81 -10.89 9.87
N GLY A 134 0.77 -11.32 8.61
CA GLY A 134 1.19 -10.52 7.46
C GLY A 134 0.27 -9.32 7.21
N ALA A 135 -1.04 -9.49 7.35
CA ALA A 135 -2.01 -8.38 7.26
C ALA A 135 -1.74 -7.34 8.34
N LEU A 136 -1.62 -7.75 9.61
CA LEU A 136 -1.29 -6.87 10.73
C LEU A 136 0.04 -6.14 10.52
N ALA A 137 1.10 -6.85 10.17
CA ALA A 137 2.40 -6.27 9.90
C ALA A 137 2.33 -5.22 8.77
N THR A 138 1.53 -5.48 7.73
CA THR A 138 1.34 -4.59 6.59
C THR A 138 0.55 -3.34 6.97
N VAL A 139 -0.52 -3.47 7.77
CA VAL A 139 -1.28 -2.33 8.32
C VAL A 139 -0.37 -1.44 9.16
N ILE A 140 0.40 -2.03 10.09
CA ILE A 140 1.33 -1.29 10.96
C ILE A 140 2.38 -0.57 10.12
N THR A 141 2.96 -1.24 9.13
CA THR A 141 3.97 -0.63 8.23
C THR A 141 3.38 0.54 7.45
N GLY A 142 2.19 0.37 6.88
CA GLY A 142 1.49 1.43 6.17
C GLY A 142 1.20 2.63 7.06
N LEU A 143 0.81 2.40 8.32
CA LEU A 143 0.60 3.46 9.30
C LEU A 143 1.89 4.20 9.67
N ILE A 144 3.00 3.48 9.87
CA ILE A 144 4.31 4.09 10.13
C ILE A 144 4.73 4.98 8.96
N LEU A 145 4.54 4.53 7.71
CA LEU A 145 4.82 5.34 6.53
C LEU A 145 3.90 6.55 6.42
N LEU A 146 2.60 6.37 6.68
CA LEU A 146 1.61 7.43 6.61
C LEU A 146 1.91 8.57 7.61
N ILE A 147 2.32 8.23 8.83
CA ILE A 147 2.62 9.19 9.90
C ILE A 147 4.07 9.72 9.81
N GLY A 148 5.01 8.87 9.42
CA GLY A 148 6.45 9.19 9.43
C GLY A 148 6.94 9.97 8.22
N ARG A 149 6.14 10.08 7.15
CA ARG A 149 6.51 10.79 5.92
C ARG A 149 5.81 12.15 5.85
N THR A 150 6.56 13.15 5.39
CA THR A 150 6.12 14.55 5.25
C THR A 150 5.58 14.85 3.86
N GLU A 151 6.12 14.17 2.84
CA GLU A 151 5.68 14.32 1.46
C GLU A 151 4.33 13.64 1.21
N ALA A 152 3.38 14.37 0.64
CA ALA A 152 2.02 13.87 0.39
C ALA A 152 2.00 12.62 -0.52
N VAL A 153 2.90 12.53 -1.51
CA VAL A 153 3.05 11.34 -2.35
C VAL A 153 3.51 10.12 -1.53
N ALA A 154 4.42 10.32 -0.58
CA ALA A 154 4.89 9.25 0.31
C ALA A 154 3.80 8.83 1.30
N GLN A 155 3.03 9.77 1.83
CA GLN A 155 1.88 9.50 2.68
C GLN A 155 0.82 8.66 1.95
N VAL A 156 0.49 9.01 0.71
CA VAL A 156 -0.42 8.19 -0.11
C VAL A 156 0.15 6.80 -0.36
N CYS A 157 1.46 6.64 -0.59
CA CYS A 157 2.06 5.31 -0.67
C CYS A 157 1.90 4.53 0.65
N GLY A 158 2.08 5.18 1.81
CA GLY A 158 1.86 4.58 3.11
C GLY A 158 0.40 4.15 3.32
N TYR A 159 -0.55 4.99 2.93
CA TYR A 159 -1.99 4.67 2.94
C TYR A 159 -2.30 3.47 2.03
N ILE A 160 -1.73 3.38 0.83
CA ILE A 160 -1.95 2.24 -0.08
C ILE A 160 -1.38 0.94 0.50
N ILE A 161 -0.22 1.01 1.17
CA ILE A 161 0.34 -0.15 1.89
C ILE A 161 -0.57 -0.54 3.07
N LEU A 162 -1.08 0.42 3.83
CA LEU A 162 -2.04 0.16 4.91
C LEU A 162 -3.28 -0.56 4.36
N ASP A 163 -3.81 -0.04 3.26
CA ASP A 163 -4.97 -0.58 2.57
C ASP A 163 -4.73 -2.00 2.02
N ASN A 164 -3.52 -2.29 1.56
CA ASN A 164 -3.10 -3.66 1.21
C ASN A 164 -3.18 -4.62 2.41
N GLY A 165 -2.87 -4.14 3.62
CA GLY A 165 -3.06 -4.91 4.85
C GLY A 165 -4.54 -5.17 5.17
N ILE A 166 -5.40 -4.18 4.95
CA ILE A 166 -6.87 -4.33 5.10
C ILE A 166 -7.41 -5.33 4.06
N TYR A 167 -6.95 -5.24 2.82
CA TYR A 167 -7.31 -6.18 1.77
C TYR A 167 -6.94 -7.62 2.14
N LEU A 168 -5.75 -7.85 2.71
CA LEU A 168 -5.36 -9.17 3.21
C LEU A 168 -6.36 -9.68 4.25
N PHE A 169 -6.82 -8.86 5.20
CA PHE A 169 -7.91 -9.27 6.10
C PHE A 169 -9.21 -9.59 5.35
N GLY A 170 -9.54 -8.82 4.32
CA GLY A 170 -10.69 -9.09 3.44
C GLY A 170 -10.63 -10.48 2.79
N LEU A 171 -9.45 -10.97 2.44
CA LEU A 171 -9.27 -12.34 1.91
C LEU A 171 -9.64 -13.44 2.91
N LEU A 172 -9.57 -13.18 4.22
CA LEU A 172 -10.06 -14.12 5.25
C LEU A 172 -11.60 -14.17 5.28
N LEU A 173 -12.25 -13.07 4.91
CA LEU A 173 -13.70 -12.91 4.88
C LEU A 173 -14.29 -13.10 3.47
N ILE A 174 -13.51 -13.60 2.52
CA ILE A 174 -13.87 -13.61 1.08
C ILE A 174 -15.18 -14.40 0.79
N ARG A 175 -15.60 -15.28 1.71
CA ARG A 175 -16.88 -15.99 1.63
C ARG A 175 -18.10 -15.13 2.01
N ALA A 176 -17.93 -14.05 2.77
CA ALA A 176 -19.03 -13.27 3.32
C ALA A 176 -19.36 -12.02 2.48
N MET A 177 -18.38 -11.16 2.15
CA MET A 177 -18.65 -9.85 1.51
C MET A 177 -17.46 -9.28 0.66
N PRO A 178 -16.95 -10.00 -0.37
CA PRO A 178 -15.71 -9.62 -1.07
C PRO A 178 -15.81 -8.30 -1.85
N LEU A 179 -16.90 -8.10 -2.61
CA LEU A 179 -17.01 -6.95 -3.53
C LEU A 179 -17.26 -5.62 -2.82
N MET A 180 -17.95 -5.62 -1.67
CA MET A 180 -18.37 -4.38 -1.01
C MET A 180 -17.21 -3.72 -0.24
N VAL A 181 -16.37 -4.53 0.41
CA VAL A 181 -15.16 -4.04 1.10
C VAL A 181 -14.16 -3.51 0.09
N GLU A 182 -13.90 -4.26 -0.99
CA GLU A 182 -13.00 -3.81 -2.05
C GLU A 182 -13.49 -2.58 -2.78
N ALA A 183 -14.78 -2.48 -3.10
CA ALA A 183 -15.34 -1.31 -3.76
C ALA A 183 -15.25 -0.07 -2.87
N GLY A 184 -15.51 -0.20 -1.56
CA GLY A 184 -15.36 0.90 -0.61
C GLY A 184 -13.92 1.38 -0.49
N VAL A 185 -12.98 0.43 -0.42
CA VAL A 185 -11.54 0.67 -0.38
C VAL A 185 -11.02 1.34 -1.67
N LEU A 186 -11.37 0.78 -2.83
CA LEU A 186 -10.98 1.32 -4.13
C LEU A 186 -11.54 2.73 -4.34
N LEU A 187 -12.77 2.96 -3.87
CA LEU A 187 -13.41 4.28 -3.92
C LEU A 187 -12.66 5.28 -3.02
N ASP A 188 -12.38 4.93 -1.77
CA ASP A 188 -11.67 5.80 -0.81
C ASP A 188 -10.30 6.20 -1.34
N LEU A 189 -9.56 5.22 -1.88
CA LEU A 189 -8.25 5.42 -2.46
C LEU A 189 -8.31 6.27 -3.76
N THR A 190 -9.26 6.00 -4.65
CA THR A 190 -9.43 6.78 -5.90
C THR A 190 -9.74 8.24 -5.59
N VAL A 191 -10.63 8.49 -4.63
CA VAL A 191 -10.97 9.84 -4.17
C VAL A 191 -9.75 10.50 -3.55
N GLY A 192 -9.00 9.81 -2.68
CA GLY A 192 -7.78 10.33 -2.06
C GLY A 192 -6.69 10.72 -3.07
N VAL A 193 -6.41 9.86 -4.05
CA VAL A 193 -5.42 10.14 -5.11
C VAL A 193 -5.90 11.28 -6.02
N PHE A 194 -7.19 11.34 -6.33
CA PHE A 194 -7.76 12.41 -7.15
C PHE A 194 -7.65 13.77 -6.45
N ILE A 195 -8.02 13.82 -5.16
CA ILE A 195 -7.86 15.03 -4.33
C ILE A 195 -6.39 15.45 -4.27
N LEU A 196 -5.47 14.52 -4.04
CA LEU A 196 -4.04 14.84 -4.03
C LEU A 196 -3.58 15.42 -5.37
N GLY A 197 -4.01 14.81 -6.48
CA GLY A 197 -3.72 15.30 -7.83
C GLY A 197 -4.20 16.74 -8.06
N ILE A 198 -5.43 17.07 -7.63
CA ILE A 198 -5.97 18.43 -7.72
C ILE A 198 -5.18 19.40 -6.85
N ILE A 199 -4.87 19.03 -5.60
CA ILE A 199 -4.13 19.90 -4.67
C ILE A 199 -2.75 20.21 -5.24
N VAL A 200 -2.05 19.18 -5.73
CA VAL A 200 -0.73 19.32 -6.36
C VAL A 200 -0.76 20.24 -7.58
N ASP A 201 -1.72 20.02 -8.48
CA ASP A 201 -1.91 20.84 -9.69
C ASP A 201 -2.25 22.29 -9.34
N ARG A 202 -3.10 22.50 -8.34
CA ARG A 202 -3.46 23.84 -7.85
C ARG A 202 -2.27 24.54 -7.18
N ILE A 203 -1.46 23.83 -6.39
CA ILE A 203 -0.22 24.38 -5.82
C ILE A 203 0.69 24.84 -6.96
N GLN A 204 0.97 24.01 -7.97
CA GLN A 204 1.80 24.42 -9.11
C GLN A 204 1.28 25.67 -9.81
N ARG A 205 -0.01 25.73 -10.15
CA ARG A 205 -0.59 26.92 -10.80
C ARG A 205 -0.54 28.18 -9.92
N THR A 206 -0.59 28.03 -8.61
CA THR A 206 -0.56 29.15 -7.67
C THR A 206 0.87 29.64 -7.41
N PHE A 207 1.86 28.75 -7.45
CA PHE A 207 3.27 29.06 -7.23
C PHE A 207 4.05 29.37 -8.53
N ASP A 208 3.50 29.08 -9.72
CA ASP A 208 4.03 29.54 -11.03
C ASP A 208 3.92 31.06 -11.23
N SER A 209 3.32 31.81 -10.29
CA SER A 209 3.36 33.29 -10.27
C SER A 209 4.44 33.89 -9.37
N LEU A 210 5.41 33.11 -8.88
CA LEU A 210 6.62 33.63 -8.22
C LEU A 210 7.64 34.10 -9.27
N ASP A 211 7.22 34.97 -10.19
CA ASP A 211 8.17 35.82 -10.90
C ASP A 211 8.61 36.95 -9.95
N THR A 212 9.65 36.68 -9.18
CA THR A 212 10.30 37.69 -8.32
C THR A 212 11.12 38.71 -9.11
N ARG A 213 11.07 38.70 -10.45
CA ARG A 213 11.67 39.75 -11.30
C ARG A 213 10.86 41.05 -11.39
N ILE A 214 9.75 41.17 -10.64
CA ILE A 214 8.95 42.41 -10.57
C ILE A 214 9.27 43.25 -9.31
N LEU A 215 10.32 42.91 -8.54
CA LEU A 215 10.72 43.70 -7.35
C LEU A 215 12.16 44.26 -7.40
N THR A 216 12.70 44.51 -8.61
CA THR A 216 13.96 45.27 -8.78
C THR A 216 13.77 46.67 -9.39
N THR A 217 12.55 47.20 -9.47
CA THR A 217 12.27 48.56 -9.96
C THR A 217 11.90 49.56 -8.86
N LEU A 218 12.56 49.48 -7.70
CA LEU A 218 12.69 50.63 -6.80
C LEU A 218 14.17 50.90 -6.55
N HIS A 219 14.83 51.31 -7.63
CA HIS A 219 15.82 52.37 -7.54
C HIS A 219 15.04 53.68 -7.68
N GLU A 220 14.72 54.31 -6.56
CA GLU A 220 14.67 55.77 -6.31
C GLU A 220 14.05 56.05 -4.94
#